data_AF-A0A543PAN8-F1
#
_entry.id   AF-A0A543PAN8-F1
#
_cell.length_a   1.000
_cell.length_b   1.000
_cell.length_c   1.000
_cell.angle_alpha   90.00
_cell.angle_beta   90.00
_cell.angle_gamma   90.00
#
_symmetry.space_group_name_H-M   'P 1'
#
loop_
_entity.id
_entity.type
_entity.pdbx_description
1 polymer ?
#
loop_
_entity_poly.entity_id
_entity_poly.type
_entity_poly.pdbx_seq_one_letter_code
_entity_poly.pdbx_strand_id
1 'polypeptide(L)'
;MGWMGPVVGGQEHEGWVVPLFADGAQGAGTTSARGVLIARRPDDGPCDGDRVRLTYRNGATAEGVWSDGTVIGDDGIMPADAGDPVHCEVIEEADQWRPDAEVVGWVAGCTCGWRGIPWARVTAWELADPAARQLVVAGPWADLEAADETQVIAEWRRHIAGWQALEDVEAAAAGQAAAARALDEAVRAAVAAGASWADIGRVTGLTGRSAAERWSPRG
;
A
#
# COMPACT_ATOMS: atom_id res chain seq x y z
N MET A 1 5.48 5.10 9.07
CA MET A 1 5.81 5.54 7.70
C MET A 1 5.53 4.38 6.74
N GLY A 2 5.01 4.66 5.54
CA GLY A 2 4.82 3.63 4.50
C GLY A 2 6.13 3.24 3.81
N TRP A 3 6.15 2.07 3.20
CA TRP A 3 7.27 1.51 2.44
C TRP A 3 6.80 1.27 1.00
N MET A 4 7.46 1.88 0.02
CA MET A 4 7.08 1.73 -1.38
C MET A 4 7.68 0.45 -1.96
N GLY A 5 6.82 -0.38 -2.55
CA GLY A 5 7.21 -1.57 -3.32
C GLY A 5 6.92 -1.39 -4.82
N PRO A 6 7.10 -2.47 -5.61
CA PRO A 6 6.97 -2.43 -7.06
C PRO A 6 5.52 -2.19 -7.49
N VAL A 7 5.35 -1.69 -8.71
CA VAL A 7 4.04 -1.60 -9.38
C VAL A 7 4.00 -2.63 -10.50
N VAL A 8 3.25 -3.73 -10.32
CA VAL A 8 3.18 -4.80 -11.32
C VAL A 8 1.71 -5.04 -11.70
N GLY A 9 1.42 -5.03 -13.00
CA GLY A 9 0.05 -5.22 -13.50
C GLY A 9 -0.93 -4.12 -13.08
N GLY A 10 -0.45 -2.92 -12.75
CA GLY A 10 -1.26 -1.80 -12.27
C GLY A 10 -1.64 -1.89 -10.78
N GLN A 11 -1.08 -2.85 -10.05
CA GLN A 11 -1.26 -2.97 -8.60
C GLN A 11 0.01 -2.49 -7.90
N GLU A 12 -0.11 -1.45 -7.08
CA GLU A 12 0.96 -0.96 -6.23
C GLU A 12 1.04 -1.83 -4.96
N HIS A 13 2.27 -2.18 -4.57
CA HIS A 13 2.54 -2.91 -3.33
C HIS A 13 3.21 -1.98 -2.31
N GLU A 14 2.48 -1.00 -1.78
CA GLU A 14 2.94 -0.24 -0.61
C GLU A 14 2.76 -1.11 0.66
N GLY A 15 3.72 -1.06 1.57
CA GLY A 15 3.68 -1.76 2.86
C GLY A 15 3.75 -0.80 4.04
N TRP A 16 3.27 -1.23 5.21
CA TRP A 16 3.35 -0.42 6.42
C TRP A 16 3.26 -1.29 7.68
N VAL A 17 3.65 -0.72 8.82
CA VAL A 17 3.36 -1.30 10.13
C VAL A 17 1.90 -1.01 10.49
N VAL A 18 1.16 -2.07 10.83
CA VAL A 18 -0.21 -1.99 11.33
C VAL A 18 -0.20 -2.28 12.83
N PRO A 19 -0.45 -1.29 13.69
CA PRO A 19 -0.69 -1.52 15.11
C PRO A 19 -1.92 -2.41 15.33
N LEU A 20 -1.84 -3.32 16.29
CA LEU A 20 -2.92 -4.26 16.64
C LEU A 20 -3.42 -3.99 18.04
N PHE A 21 -4.74 -4.10 18.22
CA PHE A 21 -5.43 -3.97 19.50
C PHE A 21 -5.95 -5.33 19.98
N ALA A 22 -6.22 -5.45 21.28
CA ALA A 22 -6.64 -6.72 21.91
C ALA A 22 -7.97 -7.28 21.37
N ASP A 23 -8.85 -6.41 20.88
CA ASP A 23 -10.13 -6.76 20.27
C ASP A 23 -10.04 -7.06 18.76
N GLY A 24 -8.84 -7.01 18.19
CA GLY A 24 -8.60 -7.24 16.76
C GLY A 24 -8.79 -5.99 15.89
N ALA A 25 -9.05 -4.82 16.47
CA ALA A 25 -8.96 -3.56 15.74
C ALA A 25 -7.53 -3.35 15.23
N GLN A 26 -7.42 -2.61 14.13
CA GLN A 26 -6.14 -2.32 13.46
C GLN A 26 -5.93 -0.82 13.39
N GLY A 27 -4.69 -0.36 13.56
CA GLY A 27 -4.32 1.02 13.33
C GLY A 27 -4.16 1.33 11.84
N ALA A 28 -4.50 2.55 11.44
CA ALA A 28 -4.32 3.07 10.09
C ALA A 28 -2.87 3.46 9.76
N GLY A 29 -1.95 3.32 10.72
CA GLY A 29 -0.54 3.74 10.56
C GLY A 29 -0.31 5.24 10.77
N THR A 30 -1.31 5.97 11.26
CA THR A 30 -1.22 7.39 11.66
C THR A 30 -1.24 7.51 13.17
N THR A 31 -0.29 8.26 13.73
CA THR A 31 -0.19 8.57 15.16
C THR A 31 -0.30 10.07 15.41
N SER A 32 -0.84 10.45 16.57
CA SER A 32 -0.93 11.83 17.03
C SER A 32 -0.82 11.89 18.55
N ALA A 33 -0.92 13.08 19.14
CA ALA A 33 -1.02 13.22 20.60
C ALA A 33 -2.24 12.48 21.20
N ARG A 34 -3.22 12.06 20.38
CA ARG A 34 -4.39 11.27 20.78
C ARG A 34 -4.13 9.75 20.77
N GLY A 35 -2.97 9.31 20.28
CA GLY A 35 -2.58 7.92 20.11
C GLY A 35 -2.63 7.48 18.63
N VAL A 36 -3.11 6.27 18.39
CA VAL A 36 -3.19 5.65 17.06
C VAL A 36 -4.60 5.79 16.47
N LEU A 37 -4.68 6.23 15.21
CA LEU A 37 -5.93 6.24 14.45
C LEU A 37 -6.34 4.81 14.10
N ILE A 38 -7.59 4.44 14.37
CA ILE A 38 -8.15 3.13 14.02
C ILE A 38 -8.53 3.10 12.55
N ALA A 39 -8.12 2.03 11.86
CA ALA A 39 -8.51 1.77 10.49
C ALA A 39 -9.95 1.28 10.43
N ARG A 40 -10.77 2.00 9.66
CA ARG A 40 -12.12 1.59 9.25
C ARG A 40 -12.04 0.46 8.23
N ARG A 41 -12.91 -0.53 8.35
CA ARG A 41 -13.15 -1.49 7.27
C ARG A 41 -14.28 -0.95 6.38
N PRO A 42 -14.23 -1.22 5.07
CA PRO A 42 -15.30 -0.78 4.15
C PRO A 42 -16.70 -1.29 4.52
N ASP A 43 -16.78 -2.42 5.23
CA ASP A 43 -18.03 -3.04 5.67
C ASP A 43 -18.41 -2.68 7.12
N ASP A 44 -17.63 -1.82 7.78
CA ASP A 44 -17.99 -1.35 9.11
C ASP A 44 -19.22 -0.44 8.98
N GLY A 45 -20.25 -0.72 9.79
CA GLY A 45 -21.39 0.17 9.90
C GLY A 45 -20.99 1.54 10.47
N PRO A 46 -21.94 2.49 10.53
CA PRO A 46 -21.69 3.76 11.18
C PRO A 46 -21.24 3.55 12.63
N CYS A 47 -20.22 4.30 13.04
CA CYS A 47 -19.68 4.32 14.38
C CYS A 47 -19.96 5.67 15.02
N ASP A 48 -19.84 5.69 16.35
CA ASP A 48 -20.11 6.89 17.12
C ASP A 48 -19.24 8.07 16.67
N GLY A 49 -19.88 9.21 16.42
CA GLY A 49 -19.26 10.41 15.89
C GLY A 49 -19.43 10.59 14.38
N ASP A 50 -19.76 9.53 13.63
CA ASP A 50 -19.95 9.64 12.18
C ASP A 50 -21.09 10.58 11.86
N ARG A 51 -20.91 11.43 10.85
CA ARG A 51 -22.03 12.13 10.26
C ARG A 51 -22.71 11.20 9.27
N VAL A 52 -23.99 10.94 9.48
CA VAL A 52 -24.76 10.02 8.65
C VAL A 52 -26.00 10.69 8.08
N ARG A 53 -26.49 10.15 6.96
CA ARG A 53 -27.80 10.43 6.38
C ARG A 53 -28.66 9.17 6.46
N LEU A 54 -29.76 9.28 7.18
CA LEU A 54 -30.83 8.28 7.16
C LEU A 54 -31.81 8.60 6.05
N THR A 55 -32.23 7.58 5.31
CA THR A 55 -33.34 7.67 4.36
C THR A 55 -34.46 6.76 4.82
N TYR A 56 -35.66 7.32 4.95
CA TYR A 56 -36.86 6.62 5.39
C TYR A 56 -37.69 6.13 4.20
N ARG A 57 -38.60 5.19 4.44
CA ARG A 57 -39.44 4.59 3.38
C ARG A 57 -40.33 5.61 2.65
N ASN A 58 -40.70 6.70 3.31
CA ASN A 58 -41.46 7.80 2.72
C ASN A 58 -40.60 8.74 1.85
N GLY A 59 -39.30 8.47 1.71
CA GLY A 59 -38.34 9.31 0.98
C GLY A 59 -37.83 10.52 1.76
N ALA A 60 -38.25 10.70 3.02
CA ALA A 60 -37.67 11.72 3.89
C ALA A 60 -36.22 11.34 4.25
N THR A 61 -35.37 12.35 4.43
CA THR A 61 -34.00 12.18 4.90
C THR A 61 -33.78 12.92 6.20
N ALA A 62 -32.93 12.36 7.06
CA ALA A 62 -32.43 13.02 8.26
C ALA A 62 -30.91 12.91 8.29
N GLU A 63 -30.25 13.99 8.67
CA GLU A 63 -28.79 14.00 8.86
C GLU A 63 -28.46 14.31 10.32
N GLY A 64 -27.35 13.76 10.79
CA GLY A 64 -26.87 14.02 12.13
C GLY A 64 -25.66 13.17 12.47
N VAL A 65 -25.25 13.26 13.73
CA VAL A 65 -24.14 12.47 14.28
C VAL A 65 -24.68 11.14 14.80
N TRP A 66 -24.09 10.04 14.36
CA TRP A 66 -24.35 8.71 14.89
C TRP A 66 -23.82 8.58 16.31
N SER A 67 -24.62 8.03 17.21
CA SER A 67 -24.25 7.78 18.60
C SER A 67 -25.13 6.66 19.15
N ASP A 68 -24.51 5.56 19.57
CA ASP A 68 -25.15 4.41 20.21
C ASP A 68 -26.39 3.90 19.45
N GLY A 69 -26.22 3.67 18.14
CA GLY A 69 -27.29 3.15 17.29
C GLY A 69 -28.34 4.18 16.84
N THR A 70 -28.17 5.46 17.20
CA THR A 70 -29.15 6.53 16.94
C THR A 70 -28.50 7.73 16.25
N VAL A 71 -29.29 8.53 15.52
CA VAL A 71 -28.83 9.78 14.90
C VAL A 71 -29.28 10.99 15.72
N ILE A 72 -28.32 11.81 16.10
CA ILE A 72 -28.49 13.08 16.79
C ILE A 72 -28.38 14.20 15.74
N GLY A 73 -29.51 14.79 15.36
CA GLY A 73 -29.53 15.91 14.42
C GLY A 73 -29.37 17.27 15.10
N ASP A 74 -29.25 18.32 14.28
CA ASP A 74 -29.09 19.70 14.76
C ASP A 74 -30.27 20.18 15.63
N ASP A 75 -31.47 19.63 15.40
CA ASP A 75 -32.70 19.93 16.14
C ASP A 75 -32.96 18.95 17.33
N GLY A 76 -32.01 18.06 17.65
CA GLY A 76 -32.10 17.08 18.74
C GLY A 76 -32.18 15.62 18.29
N ILE A 77 -32.59 14.71 19.19
CA ILE A 77 -32.83 13.30 18.86
C ILE A 77 -34.00 13.24 17.87
N MET A 78 -33.75 12.68 16.68
CA MET A 78 -34.74 12.64 15.60
C MET A 78 -36.02 11.91 16.05
N PRO A 79 -37.22 12.42 15.68
CA PRO A 79 -38.47 11.90 16.20
C PRO A 79 -38.73 10.46 15.76
N ALA A 80 -39.21 9.63 16.69
CA ALA A 80 -39.60 8.23 16.49
C ALA A 80 -40.71 8.02 15.43
N ASP A 81 -41.32 9.10 14.95
CA ASP A 81 -42.50 9.09 14.08
C ASP A 81 -42.17 8.84 12.59
N ALA A 82 -40.89 8.82 12.20
CA ALA A 82 -40.46 8.57 10.82
C ALA A 82 -40.41 7.08 10.43
N GLY A 83 -40.62 6.17 11.39
CA GLY A 83 -40.43 4.73 11.22
C GLY A 83 -38.96 4.33 11.10
N ASP A 84 -38.67 3.03 10.93
CA ASP A 84 -37.29 2.56 10.80
C ASP A 84 -36.66 3.06 9.49
N PRO A 85 -35.43 3.60 9.52
CA PRO A 85 -34.71 3.99 8.32
C PRO A 85 -34.46 2.75 7.45
N VAL A 86 -34.63 2.89 6.14
CA VAL A 86 -34.39 1.80 5.18
C VAL A 86 -32.97 1.84 4.60
N HIS A 87 -32.28 2.98 4.77
CA HIS A 87 -30.90 3.16 4.36
C HIS A 87 -30.20 4.13 5.31
N CYS A 88 -28.96 3.79 5.68
CA CYS A 88 -28.05 4.64 6.44
C CYS A 88 -26.78 4.81 5.60
N GLU A 89 -26.47 6.05 5.25
CA GLU A 89 -25.28 6.44 4.50
C GLU A 89 -24.34 7.20 5.44
N VAL A 90 -23.07 6.80 5.54
CA VAL A 90 -22.05 7.60 6.23
C VAL A 90 -21.59 8.70 5.26
N ILE A 91 -21.80 9.97 5.64
CA ILE A 91 -21.42 11.14 4.85
C ILE A 91 -20.02 11.61 5.23
N GLU A 92 -19.68 11.53 6.52
CA GLU A 92 -18.38 11.91 7.06
C GLU A 92 -18.00 10.93 8.16
N GLU A 93 -16.86 10.26 8.01
CA GLU A 93 -16.34 9.34 9.01
C GLU A 93 -15.64 10.11 10.12
N ALA A 94 -16.00 9.83 11.36
CA ALA A 94 -15.25 10.32 12.50
C ALA A 94 -13.97 9.52 12.71
N ASP A 95 -12.88 10.26 12.93
CA ASP A 95 -11.61 9.69 13.34
C ASP A 95 -11.73 9.06 14.74
N GLN A 96 -11.54 7.76 14.82
CA GLN A 96 -11.44 7.05 16.08
C GLN A 96 -9.97 6.90 16.48
N TRP A 97 -9.58 7.50 17.61
CA TRP A 97 -8.22 7.43 18.14
C TRP A 97 -8.21 6.58 19.41
N ARG A 98 -7.21 5.70 19.53
CA ARG A 98 -6.97 4.94 20.77
C ARG A 98 -5.58 5.21 21.33
N PRO A 99 -5.41 5.23 22.66
CA PRO A 99 -4.11 5.41 23.28
C PRO A 99 -3.09 4.39 22.79
N ASP A 100 -1.87 4.86 22.60
CA ASP A 100 -0.73 4.03 22.20
C ASP A 100 -0.48 2.83 23.13
N ALA A 101 -0.77 2.99 24.42
CA ALA A 101 -0.61 1.96 25.43
C ALA A 101 -1.57 0.76 25.23
N GLU A 102 -2.65 0.93 24.46
CA GLU A 102 -3.60 -0.14 24.13
C GLU A 102 -3.13 -1.02 22.96
N VAL A 103 -2.06 -0.63 22.27
CA VAL A 103 -1.45 -1.44 21.22
C VAL A 103 -0.78 -2.66 21.83
N VAL A 104 -1.23 -3.84 21.43
CA VAL A 104 -0.74 -5.15 21.92
C VAL A 104 0.27 -5.80 20.98
N GLY A 105 0.50 -5.20 19.81
CA GLY A 105 1.37 -5.77 18.80
C GLY A 105 1.33 -5.04 17.47
N TRP A 106 2.02 -5.61 16.48
CA TRP A 106 2.10 -5.06 15.14
C TRP A 106 2.09 -6.15 14.08
N VAL A 107 1.71 -5.81 12.85
CA VAL A 107 1.85 -6.69 11.70
C VAL A 107 2.26 -5.89 10.47
N ALA A 108 2.97 -6.53 9.54
CA ALA A 108 3.21 -5.94 8.23
C ALA A 108 1.90 -5.96 7.40
N GLY A 109 1.49 -4.82 6.88
CA GLY A 109 0.41 -4.70 5.89
C GLY A 109 0.95 -4.49 4.48
N CYS A 110 0.14 -4.81 3.47
CA CYS A 110 0.35 -4.38 2.10
C CYS A 110 -0.99 -3.92 1.46
N THR A 111 -0.92 -2.96 0.53
CA THR A 111 -2.07 -2.46 -0.27
C THR A 111 -2.78 -3.55 -1.05
N CYS A 112 -2.09 -4.65 -1.37
CA CYS A 112 -2.68 -5.82 -2.01
C CYS A 112 -3.63 -6.63 -1.10
N GLY A 113 -3.81 -6.20 0.15
CA GLY A 113 -4.64 -6.88 1.15
C GLY A 113 -3.88 -7.92 1.98
N TRP A 114 -2.61 -8.21 1.64
CA TRP A 114 -1.79 -9.12 2.41
C TRP A 114 -1.54 -8.59 3.83
N ARG A 115 -1.48 -9.53 4.78
CA ARG A 115 -1.07 -9.29 6.16
C ARG A 115 -0.02 -10.33 6.53
N GLY A 116 1.06 -9.85 7.15
CA GLY A 116 2.08 -10.70 7.74
C GLY A 116 1.57 -11.46 8.95
N ILE A 117 2.50 -12.10 9.67
CA ILE A 117 2.16 -12.74 10.93
C ILE A 117 2.33 -11.67 12.04
N PRO A 118 1.45 -11.64 13.06
CA PRO A 118 1.56 -10.68 14.15
C PRO A 118 2.88 -10.79 14.95
N TRP A 119 3.31 -9.64 15.45
CA TRP A 119 4.32 -9.44 16.48
C TRP A 119 3.64 -9.00 17.75
N ALA A 120 4.03 -9.56 18.90
CA ALA A 120 3.49 -9.21 20.19
C ALA A 120 4.34 -8.11 20.84
N ARG A 121 3.66 -7.15 21.49
CA ARG A 121 4.31 -6.16 22.35
C ARG A 121 4.61 -6.77 23.70
N VAL A 122 5.84 -6.61 24.17
CA VAL A 122 6.24 -6.86 25.55
C VAL A 122 6.75 -5.56 26.18
N THR A 123 6.66 -5.46 27.51
CA THR A 123 7.00 -4.25 28.26
C THR A 123 8.36 -4.31 28.96
N ALA A 124 8.99 -5.48 28.97
CA ALA A 124 10.29 -5.74 29.60
C ALA A 124 11.27 -6.27 28.56
N TRP A 125 12.50 -5.75 28.57
CA TRP A 125 13.53 -6.12 27.59
C TRP A 125 13.96 -7.58 27.74
N GLU A 126 13.84 -8.15 28.94
CA GLU A 126 14.12 -9.56 29.23
C GLU A 126 13.12 -10.52 28.56
N LEU A 127 11.95 -10.02 28.19
CA LEU A 127 10.90 -10.76 27.49
C LEU A 127 10.95 -10.56 25.97
N ALA A 128 11.86 -9.70 25.48
CA ALA A 128 12.02 -9.50 24.04
C ALA A 128 12.67 -10.75 23.43
N ASP A 129 11.97 -11.39 22.52
CA ASP A 129 12.47 -12.50 21.73
C ASP A 129 12.02 -12.31 20.28
N PRO A 130 12.90 -11.75 19.44
CA PRO A 130 12.62 -11.59 18.01
C PRO A 130 12.29 -12.90 17.30
N ALA A 131 12.87 -14.03 17.72
CA ALA A 131 12.58 -15.33 17.12
C ALA A 131 11.17 -15.82 17.48
N ALA A 132 10.68 -15.49 18.68
CA ALA A 132 9.30 -15.72 19.12
C ALA A 132 8.34 -14.58 18.75
N ARG A 133 8.79 -13.58 17.97
CA ARG A 133 8.02 -12.41 17.53
C ARG A 133 7.55 -11.50 18.66
N GLN A 134 8.40 -11.32 19.67
CA GLN A 134 8.13 -10.45 20.82
C GLN A 134 9.06 -9.24 20.76
N LEU A 135 8.48 -8.05 20.61
CA LEU A 135 9.21 -6.77 20.52
C LEU A 135 8.99 -5.97 21.79
N VAL A 136 10.06 -5.45 22.37
CA VAL A 136 9.97 -4.57 23.53
C VAL A 136 9.73 -3.14 23.08
N VAL A 137 8.64 -2.55 23.55
CA VAL A 137 8.41 -1.11 23.44
C VAL A 137 8.22 -0.55 24.83
N ALA A 138 9.27 0.10 25.32
CA ALA A 138 9.28 0.70 26.65
C ALA A 138 8.45 2.00 26.65
N GLY A 139 7.61 2.17 27.68
CA GLY A 139 6.78 3.37 27.84
C GLY A 139 5.45 3.32 27.08
N PRO A 140 4.71 4.43 27.07
CA PRO A 140 3.32 4.44 26.60
C PRO A 140 3.17 4.46 25.08
N TRP A 141 4.24 4.73 24.33
CA TRP A 141 4.22 4.98 22.88
C TRP A 141 4.01 3.69 22.08
N ALA A 142 3.41 3.80 20.88
CA ALA A 142 3.12 2.67 19.99
C ALA A 142 4.14 2.52 18.86
N ASP A 143 5.00 3.51 18.68
CA ASP A 143 6.01 3.51 17.62
C ASP A 143 7.11 2.49 17.92
N LEU A 144 7.43 1.70 16.90
CA LEU A 144 8.56 0.77 16.94
C LEU A 144 9.86 1.56 16.81
N GLU A 145 10.90 1.11 17.50
CA GLU A 145 12.25 1.55 17.19
C GLU A 145 12.66 1.05 15.79
N ALA A 146 13.54 1.79 15.11
CA ALA A 146 13.92 1.50 13.73
C ALA A 146 14.46 0.07 13.52
N ALA A 147 15.14 -0.50 14.53
CA ALA A 147 15.63 -1.88 14.48
C ALA A 147 14.48 -2.89 14.45
N ASP A 148 13.43 -2.67 15.23
CA ASP A 148 12.24 -3.53 15.29
C ASP A 148 11.33 -3.34 14.09
N GLU A 149 11.16 -2.10 13.62
CA GLU A 149 10.49 -1.81 12.36
C GLU A 149 11.16 -2.56 11.19
N THR A 150 12.49 -2.63 11.17
CA THR A 150 13.25 -3.37 10.14
C THR A 150 12.87 -4.86 10.12
N GLN A 151 12.52 -5.46 11.26
CA GLN A 151 12.09 -6.85 11.32
C GLN A 151 10.72 -7.06 10.68
N VAL A 152 9.79 -6.13 10.96
CA VAL A 152 8.46 -6.12 10.34
C VAL A 152 8.56 -5.86 8.83
N ILE A 153 9.40 -4.91 8.42
CA ILE A 153 9.73 -4.62 7.00
C ILE A 153 10.24 -5.87 6.29
N ALA A 154 11.09 -6.66 6.93
CA ALA A 154 11.69 -7.83 6.31
C ALA A 154 10.66 -8.88 5.90
N GLU A 155 9.52 -8.98 6.60
CA GLU A 155 8.40 -9.85 6.19
C GLU A 155 7.70 -9.32 4.95
N TRP A 156 7.39 -8.03 4.93
CA TRP A 156 6.79 -7.40 3.76
C TRP A 156 7.71 -7.52 2.54
N ARG A 157 9.02 -7.31 2.68
CA ARG A 157 10.00 -7.51 1.61
C ARG A 157 9.99 -8.94 1.06
N ARG A 158 9.86 -9.93 1.94
CA ARG A 158 9.73 -11.34 1.53
C ARG A 158 8.44 -11.58 0.76
N HIS A 159 7.34 -10.94 1.16
CA HIS A 159 6.08 -10.99 0.44
C HIS A 159 6.23 -10.39 -0.98
N ILE A 160 6.81 -9.20 -1.13
CA ILE A 160 6.90 -8.52 -2.43
C ILE A 160 8.02 -9.02 -3.35
N ALA A 161 8.92 -9.89 -2.87
CA ALA A 161 10.15 -10.26 -3.57
C ALA A 161 9.92 -10.80 -5.00
N GLY A 162 8.85 -11.57 -5.22
CA GLY A 162 8.51 -12.10 -6.54
C GLY A 162 8.14 -11.00 -7.54
N TRP A 163 7.38 -10.00 -7.11
CA TRP A 163 6.99 -8.86 -7.94
C TRP A 163 8.16 -7.91 -8.19
N GLN A 164 9.02 -7.70 -7.18
CA GLN A 164 10.22 -6.87 -7.34
C GLN A 164 11.13 -7.44 -8.42
N ALA A 165 11.31 -8.77 -8.43
CA ALA A 165 12.10 -9.43 -9.47
C ALA A 165 11.50 -9.28 -10.88
N LEU A 166 10.18 -9.18 -11.01
CA LEU A 166 9.53 -8.94 -12.30
C LEU A 166 9.74 -7.51 -12.79
N GLU A 167 9.63 -6.51 -11.90
CA GLU A 167 9.93 -5.11 -12.24
C GLU A 167 11.39 -4.95 -12.74
N ASP A 168 12.34 -5.62 -12.09
CA ASP A 168 13.75 -5.63 -12.53
C ASP A 168 13.91 -6.24 -13.94
N VAL A 169 13.15 -7.30 -14.24
CA VAL A 169 13.13 -7.92 -15.58
C VAL A 169 12.51 -6.99 -16.61
N GLU A 170 11.41 -6.31 -16.28
CA GLU A 170 10.76 -5.33 -17.17
C GLU A 170 11.70 -4.14 -17.46
N ALA A 171 12.37 -3.61 -16.43
CA ALA A 171 13.38 -2.57 -16.58
C ALA A 171 14.55 -3.02 -17.48
N ALA A 172 15.03 -4.25 -17.29
CA ALA A 172 16.10 -4.82 -18.13
C ALA A 172 15.63 -5.00 -19.59
N ALA A 173 14.41 -5.48 -19.81
CA ALA A 173 13.83 -5.63 -21.14
C ALA A 173 13.65 -4.27 -21.85
N ALA A 174 13.19 -3.25 -21.12
CA ALA A 174 13.08 -1.89 -21.62
C ALA A 174 14.47 -1.32 -22.00
N GLY A 175 15.48 -1.53 -21.15
CA GLY A 175 16.87 -1.17 -21.43
C GLY A 175 17.44 -1.86 -22.66
N GLN A 176 17.17 -3.16 -22.82
CA GLN A 176 17.57 -3.92 -24.01
C GLN A 176 16.90 -3.37 -25.28
N ALA A 177 15.59 -3.07 -25.23
CA ALA A 177 14.87 -2.50 -26.37
C ALA A 177 15.39 -1.10 -26.73
N ALA A 178 15.74 -0.28 -25.74
CA ALA A 178 16.34 1.04 -25.96
C ALA A 178 17.73 0.93 -26.60
N ALA A 179 18.58 0.04 -26.09
CA ALA A 179 19.91 -0.21 -26.65
C ALA A 179 19.83 -0.75 -28.10
N ALA A 180 18.86 -1.62 -28.40
CA ALA A 180 18.62 -2.11 -29.76
C ALA A 180 18.25 -0.96 -30.72
N ARG A 181 17.34 -0.07 -30.31
CA ARG A 181 16.98 1.12 -31.12
C ARG A 181 18.17 2.06 -31.34
N ALA A 182 18.96 2.29 -30.30
CA ALA A 182 20.16 3.12 -30.39
C ALA A 182 21.20 2.51 -31.35
N LEU A 183 21.36 1.19 -31.34
CA LEU A 183 22.21 0.48 -32.30
C LEU A 183 21.68 0.64 -33.73
N ASP A 184 20.38 0.46 -33.96
CA ASP A 184 19.77 0.62 -35.28
C ASP A 184 19.92 2.06 -35.82
N GLU A 185 19.87 3.06 -34.94
CA GLU A 185 20.13 4.46 -35.30
C GLU A 185 21.61 4.72 -35.62
N ALA A 186 22.52 4.21 -34.78
CA ALA A 186 23.96 4.34 -35.02
C ALA A 186 24.39 3.67 -36.33
N VAL A 187 23.82 2.51 -36.67
CA VAL A 187 24.05 1.83 -37.95
C VAL A 187 23.53 2.67 -39.12
N ARG A 188 22.32 3.22 -39.03
CA ARG A 188 21.77 4.11 -40.07
C ARG A 188 22.67 5.34 -40.29
N ALA A 189 23.16 5.96 -39.22
CA ALA A 189 24.08 7.08 -39.30
C ALA A 189 25.42 6.70 -39.95
N ALA A 190 25.98 5.54 -39.59
CA ALA A 190 27.23 5.03 -40.17
C ALA A 190 27.08 4.77 -41.68
N VAL A 191 25.98 4.16 -42.11
CA VAL A 191 25.68 3.94 -43.54
C VAL A 191 25.53 5.26 -44.28
N ALA A 192 24.82 6.24 -43.70
CA ALA A 192 24.68 7.57 -44.28
C ALA A 192 26.03 8.31 -44.41
N ALA A 193 26.97 8.02 -43.51
CA ALA A 193 28.35 8.50 -43.57
C ALA A 193 29.26 7.69 -44.52
N GLY A 194 28.73 6.65 -45.18
CA GLY A 194 29.45 5.84 -46.17
C GLY A 194 30.16 4.61 -45.62
N ALA A 195 29.91 4.20 -44.38
CA ALA A 195 30.48 2.97 -43.83
C ALA A 195 29.99 1.74 -44.61
N SER A 196 30.91 0.80 -44.87
CA SER A 196 30.56 -0.44 -45.54
C SER A 196 29.87 -1.43 -44.59
N TRP A 197 29.02 -2.32 -45.14
CA TRP A 197 28.41 -3.40 -44.34
C TRP A 197 29.45 -4.33 -43.70
N ALA A 198 30.63 -4.49 -44.33
CA ALA A 198 31.72 -5.26 -43.76
C ALA A 198 32.30 -4.61 -42.49
N ASP A 199 32.45 -3.28 -42.48
CA ASP A 199 32.93 -2.54 -41.31
C ASP A 199 31.90 -2.53 -40.19
N ILE A 200 30.62 -2.32 -40.53
CA ILE A 200 29.52 -2.39 -39.57
C ILE A 200 29.43 -3.79 -38.94
N GLY A 201 29.53 -4.85 -39.75
CA GLY A 201 29.59 -6.22 -39.25
C GLY A 201 30.75 -6.41 -38.26
N ARG A 202 31.96 -5.98 -38.63
CA ARG A 202 33.16 -6.08 -37.80
C ARG A 202 32.97 -5.45 -36.41
N VAL A 203 32.43 -4.23 -36.33
CA VAL A 203 32.27 -3.52 -35.05
C VAL A 203 31.09 -4.02 -34.21
N THR A 204 30.11 -4.68 -34.83
CA THR A 204 28.95 -5.26 -34.14
C THR A 204 29.11 -6.74 -33.81
N GLY A 205 30.23 -7.36 -34.20
CA GLY A 205 30.47 -8.80 -34.04
C GLY A 205 29.67 -9.68 -35.01
N LEU A 206 29.11 -9.10 -36.08
CA LEU A 206 28.36 -9.80 -37.13
C LEU A 206 29.19 -9.97 -38.39
N THR A 207 28.75 -10.85 -39.29
CA THR A 207 29.25 -10.83 -40.67
C THR A 207 28.64 -9.65 -41.44
N GLY A 208 29.33 -9.14 -42.46
CA GLY A 208 28.78 -8.06 -43.28
C GLY A 208 27.47 -8.44 -43.99
N ARG A 209 27.30 -9.72 -44.34
CA ARG A 209 26.03 -10.25 -44.88
C ARG A 209 24.91 -10.17 -43.84
N SER A 210 25.14 -10.65 -42.62
CA SER A 210 24.15 -10.61 -41.54
C SER A 210 23.79 -9.18 -41.12
N ALA A 211 24.76 -8.26 -41.14
CA ALA A 211 24.52 -6.84 -40.89
C ALA A 211 23.61 -6.23 -41.98
N ALA A 212 23.88 -6.52 -43.26
CA ALA A 212 23.02 -6.08 -44.36
C ALA A 212 21.61 -6.70 -44.26
N GLU A 213 21.48 -7.99 -43.98
CA GLU A 213 20.17 -8.66 -43.82
C GLU A 213 19.33 -8.07 -42.68
N ARG A 214 19.99 -7.62 -41.60
CA ARG A 214 19.32 -7.04 -40.43
C ARG A 214 18.90 -5.59 -40.64
N TRP A 215 19.77 -4.77 -41.23
CA TRP A 215 19.62 -3.30 -41.23
C TRP A 215 19.43 -2.67 -42.61
N SER A 216 19.59 -3.42 -43.70
CA SER A 216 19.25 -2.91 -45.02
C SER A 216 17.72 -2.71 -45.10
N PRO A 217 17.24 -1.61 -45.69
CA PRO A 217 15.82 -1.44 -45.95
C PRO A 217 15.32 -2.64 -46.75
N ARG A 218 14.32 -3.35 -46.22
CA ARG A 218 13.57 -4.28 -47.06
C ARG A 218 12.82 -3.41 -48.06
N GLY A 219 13.17 -3.56 -49.34
CA GLY A 219 12.51 -2.87 -50.44
C GLY A 219 11.01 -3.12 -50.46
#